data_AF-A0A949GQ07-F1
#
_entry.id   AF-A0A949GQ07-F1
#
_cell.length_a   1.000
_cell.length_b   1.000
_cell.length_c   1.000
_cell.angle_alpha   90.00
_cell.angle_beta   90.00
_cell.angle_gamma   90.00
#
_symmetry.space_group_name_H-M   'P 1'
#
loop_
_entity.id
_entity.type
_entity.pdbx_description
1 polymer ?
#
loop_
_entity_poly.entity_id
_entity_poly.type
_entity_poly.pdbx_seq_one_letter_code
_entity_poly.pdbx_strand_id
1 'polypeptide(L)'
;MNLVNWVGLWTVIRRDTTRILRVPIQVFIAPWISALLFIFIFGFVVGPRIASIGGHRYLEFVLPGILMMNVINAAFLQSSSQVYFARFLRYIEEALVSPLSYVEMIIGSLAVV
;
A
#
# COMPACT_ATOMS: atom_id res chain seq x y z
N MET A 1 12.16 -30.52 13.99
CA MET A 1 12.33 -29.22 13.31
C MET A 1 10.97 -28.55 13.31
N ASN A 2 10.81 -27.44 14.03
CA ASN A 2 9.52 -26.74 14.07
C ASN A 2 9.18 -26.27 12.65
N LEU A 3 7.99 -26.63 12.17
CA LEU A 3 7.51 -26.37 10.79
C LEU A 3 7.42 -24.88 10.44
N VAL A 4 7.52 -24.00 11.43
CA VAL A 4 7.46 -22.55 11.29
C VAL A 4 8.58 -21.93 12.11
N ASN A 5 9.47 -21.19 11.46
CA ASN A 5 10.55 -20.45 12.08
C ASN A 5 10.07 -19.03 12.43
N TRP A 6 9.33 -18.92 13.53
CA TRP A 6 8.79 -17.66 14.04
C TRP A 6 9.83 -16.55 14.22
N VAL A 7 11.07 -16.91 14.58
CA VAL A 7 12.18 -15.96 14.73
C VAL A 7 12.63 -15.44 13.36
N GLY A 8 12.69 -16.32 12.37
CA GLY A 8 12.96 -15.95 10.97
C GLY A 8 11.91 -15.00 10.42
N LEU A 9 10.63 -15.34 10.57
CA LEU A 9 9.49 -14.50 10.16
C LEU A 9 9.55 -13.12 10.81
N TRP A 10 9.75 -13.06 12.13
CA TRP A 10 9.83 -11.79 12.86
C TRP A 10 11.02 -10.93 12.41
N THR A 11 12.14 -11.55 12.06
CA THR A 11 13.33 -10.84 11.57
C THR A 11 13.07 -10.20 10.21
N VAL A 12 12.39 -10.91 9.30
CA VAL A 12 11.99 -10.37 7.99
C VAL A 12 11.04 -9.19 8.16
N ILE A 13 9.97 -9.36 8.95
CA ILE A 13 8.98 -8.30 9.21
C ILE A 13 9.68 -7.08 9.80
N ARG A 14 10.49 -7.26 10.84
CA ARG A 14 11.20 -6.14 11.48
C ARG A 14 12.12 -5.41 10.52
N ARG A 15 12.82 -6.12 9.63
CA ARG A 15 13.71 -5.52 8.62
C ARG A 15 12.91 -4.63 7.65
N ASP A 16 11.83 -5.16 7.11
CA ASP A 16 11.03 -4.47 6.10
C ASP A 16 10.23 -3.31 6.72
N THR A 17 9.67 -3.48 7.92
CA THR A 17 9.04 -2.40 8.68
C THR A 17 10.03 -1.28 8.99
N THR A 18 11.26 -1.60 9.40
CA THR A 18 12.30 -0.57 9.66
C THR A 18 12.68 0.18 8.39
N ARG A 19 12.68 -0.50 7.24
CA ARG A 19 12.97 0.12 5.94
C ARG A 19 11.89 1.11 5.53
N ILE A 20 10.62 0.75 5.69
CA ILE A 20 9.48 1.65 5.43
C ILE A 20 9.49 2.84 6.40
N LEU A 21 9.74 2.58 7.68
CA LEU A 21 9.81 3.62 8.72
C LEU A 21 10.94 4.64 8.51
N ARG A 22 11.97 4.33 7.71
CA ARG A 22 13.01 5.30 7.35
C ARG A 22 12.57 6.32 6.31
N VAL A 23 11.52 6.03 5.54
CA VAL A 23 11.00 6.95 4.51
C VAL A 23 9.50 7.21 4.71
N PRO A 24 9.08 7.70 5.88
CA PRO A 24 7.66 7.86 6.21
C PRO A 24 7.00 8.95 5.36
N ILE A 25 7.77 9.98 5.00
CA ILE A 25 7.31 11.08 4.15
C ILE A 25 6.83 10.55 2.80
N GLN A 26 7.59 9.71 2.10
CA GLN A 26 7.18 9.24 0.78
C GLN A 26 5.99 8.26 0.85
N VAL A 27 5.94 7.44 1.90
CA VAL A 27 4.94 6.38 2.07
C VAL A 27 3.58 6.95 2.50
N PHE A 28 3.56 7.92 3.41
CA PHE A 28 2.30 8.47 3.92
C PHE A 28 1.87 9.75 3.18
N ILE A 29 2.79 10.64 2.82
CA ILE A 29 2.41 11.95 2.25
C ILE A 29 1.82 11.79 0.85
N ALA A 30 2.39 10.93 0.01
CA ALA A 30 1.88 10.78 -1.36
C ALA A 30 0.42 10.27 -1.41
N PRO A 31 0.02 9.21 -0.66
CA PRO A 31 -1.38 8.80 -0.58
C PRO A 31 -2.27 9.86 0.08
N TRP A 32 -1.79 10.55 1.11
CA TRP A 32 -2.58 11.53 1.86
C TRP A 32 -2.88 12.77 1.04
N ILE A 33 -1.91 13.30 0.29
CA ILE A 33 -2.12 14.44 -0.60
C ILE A 33 -3.17 14.08 -1.66
N SER A 34 -3.09 12.91 -2.28
CA SER A 34 -4.09 12.45 -3.24
C SER A 34 -5.47 12.34 -2.59
N ALA A 35 -5.58 11.69 -1.42
CA ALA A 35 -6.85 11.56 -0.71
C ALA A 35 -7.47 12.93 -0.37
N LEU A 36 -6.66 13.88 0.12
CA LEU A 36 -7.09 15.24 0.43
C LEU A 36 -7.51 16.01 -0.83
N LEU A 37 -6.75 15.90 -1.93
CA LEU A 37 -7.13 16.48 -3.22
C LEU A 37 -8.45 15.91 -3.73
N PHE A 38 -8.68 14.60 -3.60
CA PHE A 38 -9.95 13.98 -3.98
C PHE A 38 -11.10 14.53 -3.13
N ILE A 39 -10.95 14.60 -1.82
CA ILE A 39 -11.96 15.18 -0.94
C ILE A 39 -12.22 16.65 -1.30
N PHE A 40 -11.18 17.43 -1.61
CA PHE A 40 -11.31 18.84 -1.95
C PHE A 40 -11.98 19.07 -3.31
N ILE A 41 -11.53 18.37 -4.35
CA ILE A 41 -12.09 18.48 -5.71
C ILE A 41 -13.54 18.04 -5.71
N PHE A 42 -13.83 16.85 -5.17
CA PHE A 42 -15.20 16.33 -5.20
C PHE A 42 -16.10 17.04 -4.21
N GLY A 43 -15.64 17.31 -2.99
CA GLY A 43 -16.42 17.97 -1.94
C GLY A 43 -16.73 19.43 -2.26
N PHE A 44 -15.73 20.22 -2.65
CA PHE A 44 -15.84 21.67 -2.73
C PHE A 44 -16.06 22.20 -4.15
N VAL A 45 -15.43 21.59 -5.16
CA VAL A 45 -15.50 22.09 -6.56
C VAL A 45 -16.70 21.51 -7.31
N VAL A 46 -16.95 20.22 -7.14
CA VAL A 46 -18.00 19.50 -7.89
C VAL A 46 -19.35 19.53 -7.17
N GLY A 47 -19.35 19.55 -5.84
CA GLY A 47 -20.57 19.55 -5.02
C GLY A 47 -21.61 20.63 -5.30
N PRO A 48 -21.22 21.88 -5.60
CA PRO A 48 -22.18 22.93 -5.93
C PRO A 48 -22.70 22.87 -7.38
N ARG A 49 -22.04 22.13 -8.28
CA ARG A 49 -22.25 22.25 -9.73
C ARG A 49 -23.06 21.13 -10.37
N ILE A 50 -23.27 20.01 -9.68
CA ILE A 50 -23.94 18.85 -10.28
C ILE A 50 -25.28 18.60 -9.59
N ALA A 51 -26.35 18.84 -10.36
CA ALA A 51 -27.72 18.54 -9.99
C ALA A 51 -27.86 17.06 -9.57
N SER A 52 -28.69 16.83 -8.56
CA SER A 52 -29.04 15.51 -8.04
C SER A 52 -29.46 14.56 -9.16
N ILE A 53 -28.78 13.43 -9.29
CA ILE A 53 -29.23 12.33 -10.16
C ILE A 53 -30.11 11.43 -9.30
N GLY A 54 -31.40 11.35 -9.62
CA GLY A 54 -32.33 10.45 -8.94
C GLY A 54 -32.59 10.74 -7.46
N GLY A 55 -32.44 11.99 -7.01
CA GLY A 55 -32.70 12.41 -5.62
C GLY A 55 -31.50 12.29 -4.67
N HIS A 56 -30.37 11.71 -5.11
CA HIS A 56 -29.12 11.66 -4.36
C HIS A 56 -28.07 12.62 -4.94
N ARG A 57 -27.18 13.11 -4.09
CA ARG A 57 -26.08 13.98 -4.53
C ARG A 57 -25.13 13.16 -5.40
N TYR A 58 -24.80 13.65 -6.59
CA TYR A 58 -23.82 13.01 -7.51
C TYR A 58 -22.50 12.64 -6.82
N LEU A 59 -22.10 13.44 -5.82
CA LEU A 59 -20.97 13.16 -4.93
C LEU A 59 -21.05 11.79 -4.27
N GLU A 60 -22.18 11.39 -3.72
CA GLU A 60 -22.31 10.14 -2.95
C GLU A 60 -22.08 8.91 -3.83
N PHE A 61 -22.34 9.02 -5.13
CA PHE A 61 -22.16 7.92 -6.08
C PHE A 61 -20.74 7.88 -6.67
N VAL A 62 -20.18 9.02 -7.03
CA VAL A 62 -18.89 9.08 -7.76
C VAL A 62 -17.68 9.16 -6.83
N LEU A 63 -17.82 9.79 -5.65
CA LEU A 63 -16.76 9.88 -4.64
C LEU A 63 -16.19 8.51 -4.24
N PRO A 64 -16.99 7.49 -3.87
CA PRO A 64 -16.45 6.19 -3.50
C PRO A 64 -15.77 5.48 -4.68
N GLY A 65 -16.28 5.60 -5.91
CA GLY A 65 -15.66 4.96 -7.08
C GLY A 65 -14.26 5.48 -7.36
N ILE A 66 -14.08 6.80 -7.27
CA ILE A 66 -12.79 7.44 -7.52
C ILE A 66 -11.82 7.26 -6.34
N LEU A 67 -12.32 7.31 -5.10
CA LEU A 67 -11.52 6.96 -3.91
C LEU A 67 -11.00 5.53 -3.99
N MET A 68 -11.86 4.57 -4.34
CA MET A 68 -11.47 3.17 -4.51
C MET A 68 -10.39 3.01 -5.58
N MET A 69 -10.53 3.68 -6.73
CA MET A 69 -9.51 3.65 -7.78
C MET A 69 -8.15 4.15 -7.27
N ASN A 70 -8.13 5.20 -6.46
CA ASN A 70 -6.88 5.73 -5.90
C ASN A 70 -6.26 4.81 -4.86
N VAL A 71 -7.07 4.25 -3.96
CA VAL A 71 -6.58 3.30 -2.95
C VAL A 71 -5.98 2.06 -3.61
N ILE A 72 -6.66 1.51 -4.63
CA ILE A 72 -6.16 0.34 -5.38
C ILE A 72 -4.83 0.66 -6.06
N ASN A 73 -4.73 1.81 -6.74
CA ASN A 73 -3.48 2.21 -7.41
C ASN A 73 -2.35 2.43 -6.40
N ALA A 74 -2.62 3.07 -5.25
CA ALA A 74 -1.62 3.31 -4.22
C ALA A 74 -1.11 2.00 -3.57
N ALA A 75 -2.02 1.06 -3.29
CA ALA A 75 -1.66 -0.26 -2.75
C ALA A 75 -0.83 -1.08 -3.77
N PHE A 76 -1.25 -1.06 -5.04
CA PHE A 76 -0.53 -1.74 -6.12
C PHE A 76 0.89 -1.18 -6.31
N LEU A 77 1.04 0.15 -6.29
CA LEU A 77 2.33 0.81 -6.39
C LEU A 77 3.28 0.43 -5.23
N GLN A 78 2.78 0.36 -4.00
CA GLN A 78 3.59 -0.04 -2.85
C GLN A 78 4.04 -1.50 -2.95
N SER A 79 3.12 -2.42 -3.29
CA SER A 79 3.42 -3.85 -3.43
C SER A 79 4.43 -4.11 -4.57
N SER A 80 4.19 -3.54 -5.75
CA SER A 80 5.09 -3.71 -6.90
C SER A 80 6.48 -3.12 -6.65
N SER A 81 6.54 -1.97 -5.96
CA SER A 81 7.80 -1.31 -5.64
C SER A 81 8.66 -2.14 -4.69
N GLN A 82 8.05 -2.76 -3.66
CA GLN A 82 8.78 -3.65 -2.74
C GLN A 82 9.47 -4.81 -3.48
N VAL A 83 8.74 -5.51 -4.35
CA VAL A 83 9.29 -6.61 -5.16
C VAL A 83 10.38 -6.12 -6.12
N TYR A 84 10.13 -4.98 -6.78
CA TYR A 84 11.10 -4.36 -7.68
C TYR A 84 12.41 -4.02 -6.94
N PHE A 85 12.33 -3.40 -5.77
CA PHE A 85 13.51 -3.05 -4.99
C PHE A 85 14.24 -4.27 -4.44
N ALA A 86 13.52 -5.34 -4.05
CA ALA A 86 14.13 -6.59 -3.63
C ALA A 86 14.99 -7.23 -4.74
N ARG A 87 14.55 -7.10 -6.00
CA ARG A 87 15.31 -7.52 -7.18
C ARG A 87 16.45 -6.55 -7.50
N PHE A 88 16.17 -5.25 -7.55
CA PHE A 88 17.12 -4.21 -7.94
C PHE A 88 18.35 -4.16 -7.03
N LEU A 89 18.15 -4.34 -5.72
CA LEU A 89 19.22 -4.29 -4.73
C LEU A 89 19.82 -5.67 -4.41
N ARG A 90 19.43 -6.72 -5.17
CA ARG A 90 19.90 -8.11 -5.03
C ARG A 90 19.64 -8.79 -3.68
N TYR A 91 18.78 -8.22 -2.84
CA TYR A 91 18.36 -8.82 -1.56
C TYR A 91 17.57 -10.13 -1.74
N ILE A 92 17.04 -10.36 -2.94
CA ILE A 92 16.37 -11.62 -3.31
C ILE A 92 17.34 -12.81 -3.17
N GLU A 93 18.61 -12.66 -3.53
CA GLU A 93 19.62 -13.73 -3.44
C GLU A 93 19.92 -14.06 -1.96
N GLU A 94 20.03 -13.05 -1.10
CA GLU A 94 20.23 -13.25 0.35
C GLU A 94 19.01 -13.91 1.02
N ALA A 95 17.79 -13.58 0.59
CA ALA A 95 16.58 -14.19 1.10
C ALA A 95 16.47 -15.68 0.70
N LEU A 96 16.88 -16.02 -0.53
CA LEU A 96 16.90 -17.39 -1.07
C LEU A 96 17.94 -18.31 -0.42
N VAL A 97 19.05 -17.76 0.08
CA VAL A 97 20.11 -18.51 0.78
C VAL A 97 19.79 -18.69 2.28
N SER A 98 18.89 -17.86 2.82
CA SER A 98 18.45 -17.99 4.21
C SER A 98 17.53 -19.21 4.40
N PRO A 99 17.56 -19.89 5.57
CA PRO A 99 16.69 -21.02 5.87
C PRO A 99 15.27 -20.54 6.24
N LEU A 100 14.63 -19.79 5.34
CA LEU A 100 13.25 -19.31 5.43
C LEU A 100 12.37 -20.11 4.48
N SER A 101 11.15 -20.43 4.91
CA SER A 101 10.15 -21.02 4.02
C SER A 101 9.62 -19.98 3.04
N TYR A 102 9.29 -20.39 1.80
CA TYR A 102 8.64 -19.52 0.80
C TYR A 102 7.38 -18.84 1.34
N VAL A 103 6.63 -19.53 2.20
CA VAL A 103 5.41 -19.01 2.84
C VAL A 103 5.74 -17.86 3.81
N GLU A 104 6.84 -17.97 4.56
CA GLU A 104 7.27 -16.94 5.52
C GLU A 104 7.75 -15.67 4.80
N MET A 105 8.42 -15.81 3.66
CA MET A 105 8.82 -14.68 2.83
C MET A 105 7.60 -13.92 2.29
N ILE A 106 6.59 -14.64 1.76
CA ILE A 106 5.38 -14.02 1.22
C ILE A 106 4.58 -13.32 2.32
N ILE A 107 4.40 -13.96 3.48
CA ILE A 107 3.69 -13.37 4.61
C ILE A 107 4.42 -12.13 5.14
N GLY A 108 5.75 -12.17 5.21
CA GLY A 108 6.57 -11.02 5.62
C GLY A 108 6.39 -9.81 4.68
N SER A 109 6.37 -10.04 3.38
CA SER A 109 6.14 -8.97 2.39
C SER A 109 4.70 -8.43 2.42
N LEU A 110 3.70 -9.28 2.66
CA LEU A 110 2.29 -8.84 2.75
C LEU A 110 2.00 -8.04 4.02
N ALA A 111 2.66 -8.33 5.14
CA ALA A 111 2.42 -7.66 6.42
C ALA A 111 2.79 -6.16 6.42
N VAL A 112 3.52 -5.71 5.40
CA VAL A 112 4.12 -4.38 5.32
C VAL A 112 3.43 -3.48 4.29
N VAL A 113 2.57 -4.04 3.43
CA VAL A 113 1.72 -3.31 2.46
C VAL A 113 0.45 -2.82 3.14
#